data_AF-A0A0C2D623-F1
#
_entry.id   AF-A0A0C2D623-F1
#
_cell.length_a   1.000
_cell.length_b   1.000
_cell.length_c   1.000
_cell.angle_alpha   90.00
_cell.angle_beta   90.00
_cell.angle_gamma   90.00
#
_symmetry.space_group_name_H-M   'P 1'
#
loop_
_entity.id
_entity.type
_entity.pdbx_description
1 polymer ?
#
loop_
_entity_poly.entity_id
_entity_poly.type
_entity_poly.pdbx_seq_one_letter_code
_entity_poly.pdbx_strand_id
1 'polypeptide(L)'
;MKNKLLSPQIFTLIACLGLALAPIGCAKDEPADDMDGDTTGDGDGDPGDGDGDGDTTTGDGDGDPTTGDGDGDGDTATGDGDGDPMGDLPNGAPCTSGAECLTGQCYIVPLLGGQCGECDHDDDCPDGGCTAPNPFENNGPTCNMGEAGGGCESDEVCEDGLSCGNVLSLLQGLIEINTCGVCATDDDCNGQICAPIVVVENFDGQNMCIDENSLPQDSFCNLEGNGDMACENVCSVIDIMGLAEVGACGECNSDEECNGGTCQFGDFDLETGTLSGSVCVN
;
A
#
# COMPACT_ATOMS: atom_id res chain seq x y z
N MET A 1 51.97 -2.68 32.61
CA MET A 1 51.28 -2.07 33.77
C MET A 1 50.65 -0.76 33.34
N LYS A 2 49.35 -0.75 33.08
CA LYS A 2 48.47 0.43 33.01
C LYS A 2 47.03 -0.09 33.02
N ASN A 3 46.43 -0.05 34.20
CA ASN A 3 45.03 -0.37 34.46
C ASN A 3 44.16 0.83 34.04
N LYS A 4 43.08 0.58 33.29
CA LYS A 4 41.82 1.36 33.30
C LYS A 4 40.71 0.37 32.95
N LEU A 5 40.00 -0.15 33.96
CA LEU A 5 38.76 0.39 34.54
C LEU A 5 37.54 0.04 33.68
N LEU A 6 36.91 -1.07 34.06
CA LEU A 6 35.56 -1.47 33.67
C LEU A 6 34.57 -0.36 34.05
N SER A 7 33.68 -0.01 33.13
CA SER A 7 32.55 0.88 33.35
C SER A 7 31.36 0.08 33.92
N PRO A 8 30.75 0.50 35.04
CA PRO A 8 29.57 -0.12 35.61
C PRO A 8 28.33 0.71 35.24
N GLN A 9 27.59 0.30 34.20
CA GLN A 9 26.31 0.94 33.83
C GLN A 9 25.17 -0.08 33.56
N ILE A 10 25.37 -1.38 33.81
CA ILE A 10 24.38 -2.45 33.47
C ILE A 10 23.48 -2.83 34.67
N PHE A 11 23.08 -1.87 35.51
CA PHE A 11 22.30 -2.22 36.72
C PHE A 11 21.20 -1.22 37.08
N THR A 12 20.44 -0.71 36.11
CA THR A 12 19.26 0.13 36.45
C THR A 12 18.14 0.12 35.40
N LEU A 13 17.54 -1.03 35.07
CA LEU A 13 16.27 -1.06 34.33
C LEU A 13 15.45 -2.35 34.56
N ILE A 14 15.39 -2.81 35.81
CA ILE A 14 14.46 -3.86 36.27
C ILE A 14 13.74 -3.30 37.51
N ALA A 15 12.69 -2.50 37.32
CA ALA A 15 11.75 -2.11 38.40
C ALA A 15 10.55 -1.29 37.91
N CYS A 16 9.78 -1.74 36.90
CA CYS A 16 8.47 -1.12 36.60
C CYS A 16 7.41 -2.11 36.05
N LEU A 17 7.52 -3.41 36.35
CA LEU A 17 6.45 -4.38 36.06
C LEU A 17 5.80 -4.83 37.37
N GLY A 18 4.80 -4.09 37.81
CA GLY A 18 4.05 -4.39 39.03
C GLY A 18 2.70 -3.70 39.06
N LEU A 19 1.65 -4.53 39.10
CA LEU A 19 0.26 -4.27 39.50
C LEU A 19 -0.69 -3.64 38.47
N ALA A 20 -1.45 -4.50 37.77
CA ALA A 20 -2.91 -4.38 37.68
C ALA A 20 -3.54 -5.71 37.24
N LEU A 21 -3.73 -6.64 38.18
CA LEU A 21 -4.69 -7.75 38.05
C LEU A 21 -6.02 -7.31 38.67
N ALA A 22 -7.02 -7.08 37.84
CA ALA A 22 -8.43 -7.05 38.25
C ALA A 22 -9.25 -7.90 37.25
N PRO A 23 -9.90 -8.98 37.70
CA PRO A 23 -10.85 -9.69 36.85
C PRO A 23 -12.17 -8.90 36.81
N ILE A 24 -12.44 -8.22 35.71
CA ILE A 24 -13.80 -7.78 35.38
C ILE A 24 -14.50 -9.00 34.79
N GLY A 25 -15.33 -9.65 35.63
CA GLY A 25 -16.30 -10.62 35.16
C GLY A 25 -17.41 -9.88 34.42
N CYS A 26 -17.42 -10.01 33.09
CA CYS A 26 -18.63 -9.75 32.32
C CYS A 26 -19.49 -11.02 32.35
N ALA A 27 -20.68 -10.85 32.91
CA ALA A 27 -21.74 -11.83 32.86
C ALA A 27 -22.15 -12.08 31.39
N LYS A 28 -22.56 -13.32 31.11
CA LYS A 28 -23.26 -13.71 29.89
C LYS A 28 -24.51 -12.84 29.72
N ASP A 29 -24.57 -12.10 28.61
CA ASP A 29 -25.85 -11.67 28.06
C ASP A 29 -26.39 -12.78 27.17
N GLU A 30 -27.65 -13.15 27.44
CA GLU A 30 -28.44 -14.10 26.67
C GLU A 30 -28.79 -13.52 25.29
N PRO A 31 -28.98 -14.37 24.26
CA PRO A 31 -29.42 -13.90 22.95
C PRO A 31 -30.85 -13.35 23.05
N ALA A 32 -31.03 -12.09 22.65
CA ALA A 32 -32.36 -11.52 22.45
C ALA A 32 -32.89 -11.96 21.08
N ASP A 33 -34.06 -12.61 21.13
CA ASP A 33 -34.87 -13.06 20.02
C ASP A 33 -35.32 -11.92 19.08
N ASP A 34 -35.49 -12.31 17.80
CA ASP A 34 -36.47 -11.84 16.81
C ASP A 34 -36.97 -10.39 16.87
N MET A 35 -36.55 -9.59 15.88
CA MET A 35 -37.38 -8.53 15.31
C MET A 35 -37.34 -8.65 13.78
N ASP A 36 -38.27 -9.44 13.29
CA ASP A 36 -38.83 -9.42 11.94
C ASP A 36 -39.30 -8.00 11.61
N GLY A 37 -38.71 -7.38 10.59
CA GLY A 37 -38.88 -5.97 10.24
C GLY A 37 -39.17 -5.81 8.76
N ASP A 38 -40.40 -6.18 8.37
CA ASP A 38 -41.04 -5.91 7.09
C ASP A 38 -41.10 -4.39 6.82
N THR A 39 -40.43 -3.94 5.77
CA THR A 39 -40.80 -2.70 5.06
C THR A 39 -40.77 -2.94 3.56
N THR A 40 -41.82 -3.60 3.07
CA THR A 40 -42.26 -3.48 1.68
C THR A 40 -42.77 -2.06 1.43
N GLY A 41 -41.96 -1.26 0.73
CA GLY A 41 -42.33 0.08 0.25
C GLY A 41 -42.66 0.04 -1.23
N ASP A 42 -43.94 -0.11 -1.55
CA ASP A 42 -44.49 0.08 -2.89
C ASP A 42 -44.48 1.58 -3.26
N GLY A 43 -43.68 1.94 -4.26
CA GLY A 43 -43.64 3.26 -4.86
C GLY A 43 -44.01 3.21 -6.34
N ASP A 44 -45.31 3.12 -6.62
CA ASP A 44 -45.93 3.28 -7.93
C ASP A 44 -45.98 4.76 -8.38
N GLY A 45 -45.75 4.99 -9.68
CA GLY A 45 -46.14 6.19 -10.44
C GLY A 45 -44.94 7.10 -10.78
N ASP A 46 -44.62 7.44 -12.03
CA ASP A 46 -45.45 7.65 -13.24
C ASP A 46 -44.51 7.66 -14.47
N PRO A 47 -44.91 7.20 -15.66
CA PRO A 47 -44.10 7.25 -16.87
C PRO A 47 -44.26 8.63 -17.55
N GLY A 48 -43.16 9.38 -17.61
CA GLY A 48 -43.08 10.59 -18.42
C GLY A 48 -42.82 10.24 -19.88
N ASP A 49 -43.90 10.07 -20.65
CA ASP A 49 -43.89 10.11 -22.11
C ASP A 49 -43.49 11.52 -22.57
N GLY A 50 -42.40 11.60 -23.33
CA GLY A 50 -41.88 12.85 -23.89
C GLY A 50 -41.33 12.63 -25.29
N ASP A 51 -42.23 12.29 -26.22
CA ASP A 51 -41.99 12.37 -27.66
C ASP A 51 -41.61 13.82 -28.05
N GLY A 52 -40.46 13.95 -28.69
CA GLY A 52 -39.94 15.20 -29.25
C GLY A 52 -39.21 14.95 -30.56
N ASP A 53 -39.99 14.65 -31.58
CA ASP A 53 -39.58 14.59 -32.99
C ASP A 53 -38.88 15.87 -33.47
N GLY A 54 -37.82 15.70 -34.24
CA GLY A 54 -37.50 16.47 -35.45
C GLY A 54 -36.93 17.89 -35.29
N ASP A 55 -35.73 18.13 -35.81
CA ASP A 55 -35.59 18.62 -37.19
C ASP A 55 -34.11 18.69 -37.62
N THR A 56 -33.89 18.16 -38.81
CA THR A 56 -32.73 18.31 -39.67
C THR A 56 -32.57 19.75 -40.14
N THR A 57 -31.41 20.38 -39.90
CA THR A 57 -30.88 21.36 -40.87
C THR A 57 -29.37 21.22 -41.01
N THR A 58 -28.97 20.59 -42.11
CA THR A 58 -27.71 20.84 -42.80
C THR A 58 -27.66 22.32 -43.21
N GLY A 59 -26.71 23.07 -42.66
CA GLY A 59 -26.42 24.45 -43.04
C GLY A 59 -24.96 24.58 -43.41
N ASP A 60 -24.62 24.20 -44.65
CA ASP A 60 -23.37 24.61 -45.30
C ASP A 60 -23.40 26.13 -45.49
N GLY A 61 -22.49 26.82 -44.83
CA GLY A 61 -22.30 28.26 -44.91
C GLY A 61 -20.83 28.61 -45.05
N ASP A 62 -20.29 28.39 -46.26
CA ASP A 62 -19.01 28.93 -46.70
C ASP A 62 -19.05 30.47 -46.80
N GLY A 63 -18.04 31.12 -46.20
CA GLY A 63 -17.47 32.38 -46.72
C GLY A 63 -17.47 33.56 -45.74
N ASP A 64 -16.31 33.86 -45.16
CA ASP A 64 -15.45 35.01 -45.52
C ASP A 64 -14.26 35.13 -44.55
N PRO A 65 -12.99 35.09 -45.02
CA PRO A 65 -11.83 35.32 -44.16
C PRO A 65 -11.68 36.82 -43.89
N THR A 66 -12.11 37.26 -42.71
CA THR A 66 -11.67 38.55 -42.17
C THR A 66 -10.36 38.36 -41.42
N THR A 67 -9.29 38.87 -42.01
CA THR A 67 -8.01 39.16 -41.35
C THR A 67 -8.26 40.11 -40.19
N GLY A 68 -8.35 39.55 -38.98
CA GLY A 68 -8.27 40.29 -37.73
C GLY A 68 -6.91 40.02 -37.10
N ASP A 69 -6.03 41.01 -37.16
CA ASP A 69 -4.84 41.09 -36.33
C ASP A 69 -5.32 41.23 -34.87
N GLY A 70 -5.51 40.08 -34.22
CA GLY A 70 -5.80 39.96 -32.81
C GLY A 70 -4.53 39.53 -32.09
N ASP A 71 -3.76 40.50 -31.59
CA ASP A 71 -2.88 40.31 -30.44
C ASP A 71 -3.77 39.92 -29.25
N GLY A 72 -4.10 38.63 -29.18
CA GLY A 72 -4.85 38.01 -28.11
C GLY A 72 -3.90 37.21 -27.26
N ASP A 73 -3.49 37.80 -26.13
CA ASP A 73 -3.01 37.10 -24.96
C ASP A 73 -3.95 35.93 -24.67
N GLY A 74 -3.48 34.71 -24.85
CA GLY A 74 -4.32 33.52 -24.83
C GLY A 74 -3.51 32.25 -24.82
N ASP A 75 -2.47 32.18 -23.96
CA ASP A 75 -2.06 30.88 -23.44
C ASP A 75 -3.09 30.50 -22.38
N THR A 76 -4.03 29.69 -22.83
CA THR A 76 -5.07 29.04 -22.04
C THR A 76 -4.40 28.02 -21.10
N ALA A 77 -3.88 28.50 -19.98
CA ALA A 77 -3.84 27.68 -18.78
C ALA A 77 -5.27 27.63 -18.23
N THR A 78 -5.96 26.51 -18.41
CA THR A 78 -7.15 26.16 -17.63
C THR A 78 -6.74 25.73 -16.23
N GLY A 79 -5.91 26.55 -15.57
CA GLY A 79 -5.57 26.42 -14.17
C GLY A 79 -6.52 27.27 -13.35
N ASP A 80 -7.00 26.71 -12.26
CA ASP A 80 -8.22 27.09 -11.54
C ASP A 80 -8.13 28.40 -10.76
N GLY A 81 -7.22 29.31 -11.15
CA GLY A 81 -7.32 30.73 -10.83
C GLY A 81 -7.13 31.11 -9.36
N ASP A 82 -6.81 30.18 -8.46
CA ASP A 82 -6.61 30.51 -7.05
C ASP A 82 -5.19 31.00 -6.75
N GLY A 83 -4.23 30.83 -7.68
CA GLY A 83 -2.97 31.58 -7.69
C GLY A 83 -2.12 31.46 -6.42
N ASP A 84 -2.37 30.45 -5.57
CA ASP A 84 -1.43 30.12 -4.52
C ASP A 84 -0.15 29.68 -5.23
N PRO A 85 1.00 30.30 -4.89
CA PRO A 85 2.24 29.92 -5.51
C PRO A 85 2.48 28.46 -5.19
N MET A 86 2.52 27.61 -6.22
CA MET A 86 3.11 26.27 -6.12
C MET A 86 4.45 26.42 -5.39
N GLY A 87 4.74 25.49 -4.49
CA GLY A 87 5.94 25.59 -3.69
C GLY A 87 7.21 25.41 -4.50
N ASP A 88 8.35 25.68 -3.88
CA ASP A 88 9.66 25.64 -4.54
C ASP A 88 10.38 24.29 -4.34
N LEU A 89 9.79 23.34 -3.61
CA LEU A 89 10.46 22.09 -3.28
C LEU A 89 10.48 21.14 -4.49
N PRO A 90 11.65 20.59 -4.87
CA PRO A 90 11.75 19.64 -5.97
C PRO A 90 11.22 18.25 -5.56
N ASN A 91 10.98 17.38 -6.55
CA ASN A 91 10.66 15.97 -6.31
C ASN A 91 11.73 15.31 -5.41
N GLY A 92 11.29 14.47 -4.47
CA GLY A 92 12.09 13.83 -3.43
C GLY A 92 12.39 14.72 -2.22
N ALA A 93 11.99 16.00 -2.23
CA ALA A 93 12.11 16.84 -1.04
C ALA A 93 11.04 16.50 0.00
N PRO A 94 11.36 16.57 1.31
CA PRO A 94 10.38 16.34 2.34
C PRO A 94 9.34 17.46 2.36
N CYS A 95 8.06 17.10 2.53
CA CYS A 95 6.94 18.04 2.54
C CYS A 95 5.92 17.68 3.63
N THR A 96 5.08 18.66 3.99
CA THR A 96 3.90 18.40 4.84
C THR A 96 2.57 18.68 4.16
N SER A 97 2.61 19.24 2.95
CA SER A 97 1.45 19.50 2.11
C SER A 97 1.89 19.69 0.65
N GLY A 98 0.96 19.45 -0.29
CA GLY A 98 1.19 19.62 -1.72
C GLY A 98 1.64 21.04 -2.11
N ALA A 99 1.16 22.06 -1.39
CA ALA A 99 1.52 23.46 -1.62
C ALA A 99 3.01 23.77 -1.42
N GLU A 100 3.78 22.89 -0.77
CA GLU A 100 5.24 23.05 -0.63
C GLU A 100 6.00 22.56 -1.87
N CYS A 101 5.37 21.71 -2.68
CA CYS A 101 5.98 20.99 -3.79
C CYS A 101 5.81 21.74 -5.11
N LEU A 102 6.82 21.66 -5.98
CA LEU A 102 6.81 22.26 -7.32
C LEU A 102 5.67 21.70 -8.19
N THR A 103 5.34 20.44 -7.98
CA THR A 103 4.27 19.70 -8.66
C THR A 103 2.90 19.93 -8.04
N GLY A 104 2.84 20.47 -6.82
CA GLY A 104 1.62 20.52 -6.03
C GLY A 104 1.29 19.23 -5.29
N GLN A 105 2.10 18.15 -5.43
CA GLN A 105 1.79 16.82 -4.88
C GLN A 105 2.76 16.42 -3.78
N CYS A 106 2.20 15.96 -2.65
CA CYS A 106 2.97 15.57 -1.46
C CYS A 106 2.47 14.24 -0.91
N TYR A 107 3.11 13.14 -1.30
CA TYR A 107 2.73 11.81 -0.87
C TYR A 107 3.15 11.58 0.58
N ILE A 108 2.15 11.43 1.47
CA ILE A 108 2.36 11.27 2.91
C ILE A 108 2.36 9.79 3.26
N VAL A 109 3.50 9.27 3.70
CA VAL A 109 3.57 7.97 4.36
C VAL A 109 3.42 8.19 5.86
N PRO A 110 2.39 7.60 6.51
CA PRO A 110 2.25 7.68 7.96
C PRO A 110 3.55 7.27 8.66
N LEU A 111 3.92 7.99 9.72
CA LEU A 111 5.15 7.82 10.51
C LEU A 111 6.47 8.21 9.80
N LEU A 112 6.57 8.13 8.47
CA LEU A 112 7.79 8.46 7.70
C LEU A 112 7.79 9.89 7.15
N GLY A 113 6.63 10.54 7.08
CA GLY A 113 6.50 11.92 6.59
C GLY A 113 6.09 11.99 5.11
N GLY A 114 6.12 13.20 4.55
CA GLY A 114 5.77 13.45 3.15
C GLY A 114 6.97 13.59 2.24
N GLN A 115 6.83 13.19 0.98
CA GLN A 115 7.79 13.50 -0.08
C GLN A 115 7.09 14.12 -1.29
N CYS A 116 7.66 15.21 -1.82
CA CYS A 116 7.20 15.81 -3.06
C CYS A 116 7.45 14.85 -4.22
N GLY A 117 6.50 14.71 -5.15
CA GLY A 117 6.73 13.96 -6.38
C GLY A 117 5.71 14.28 -7.45
N GLU A 118 5.59 13.43 -8.45
CA GLU A 118 4.76 13.69 -9.64
C GLU A 118 3.26 13.51 -9.37
N CYS A 119 2.92 12.66 -8.39
CA CYS A 119 1.57 12.29 -8.01
C CYS A 119 1.50 12.08 -6.49
N ASP A 120 0.32 12.17 -5.90
CA ASP A 120 0.04 11.57 -4.60
C ASP A 120 -1.14 10.59 -4.61
N HIS A 121 -1.92 10.58 -5.69
CA HIS A 121 -2.97 9.62 -5.99
C HIS A 121 -2.93 9.18 -7.45
N ASP A 122 -3.65 8.10 -7.77
CA ASP A 122 -3.77 7.61 -9.15
C ASP A 122 -4.41 8.64 -10.09
N ASP A 123 -5.34 9.46 -9.60
CA ASP A 123 -6.03 10.51 -10.38
C ASP A 123 -5.08 11.60 -10.91
N ASP A 124 -3.87 11.72 -10.35
CA ASP A 124 -2.84 12.63 -10.84
C ASP A 124 -2.12 12.11 -12.10
N CYS A 125 -2.28 10.81 -12.38
CA CYS A 125 -1.62 10.10 -13.47
C CYS A 125 -2.64 9.76 -14.57
N PRO A 126 -2.61 10.44 -15.73
CA PRO A 126 -3.69 10.34 -16.72
C PRO A 126 -3.82 8.96 -17.40
N ASP A 127 -2.75 8.17 -17.41
CA ASP A 127 -2.66 6.92 -18.17
C ASP A 127 -2.25 5.70 -17.29
N GLY A 128 -2.28 5.83 -15.95
CA GLY A 128 -1.84 4.76 -15.05
C GLY A 128 -1.92 5.17 -13.58
N GLY A 129 -1.08 4.58 -12.73
CA GLY A 129 -1.14 4.79 -11.28
C GLY A 129 0.01 5.60 -10.68
N CYS A 130 -0.05 5.83 -9.38
CA CYS A 130 1.00 6.49 -8.62
C CYS A 130 1.89 5.48 -7.87
N THR A 131 3.18 5.38 -8.26
CA THR A 131 4.13 4.52 -7.56
C THR A 131 4.65 5.21 -6.30
N ALA A 132 4.45 4.57 -5.14
CA ALA A 132 4.93 5.06 -3.85
C ALA A 132 6.46 5.23 -3.85
N PRO A 133 7.00 6.27 -3.20
CA PRO A 133 8.44 6.49 -3.16
C PRO A 133 9.14 5.43 -2.30
N ASN A 134 10.33 5.00 -2.71
CA ASN A 134 11.20 4.23 -1.83
C ASN A 134 11.69 5.15 -0.69
N PRO A 135 11.39 4.85 0.59
CA PRO A 135 11.73 5.74 1.71
C PRO A 135 13.25 5.86 1.96
N PHE A 136 14.06 5.00 1.36
CA PHE A 136 15.52 5.05 1.43
C PHE A 136 16.15 5.85 0.29
N GLU A 137 15.36 6.23 -0.71
CA GLU A 137 15.77 7.08 -1.80
C GLU A 137 15.14 8.47 -1.67
N ASN A 138 15.79 9.49 -2.25
CA ASN A 138 15.21 10.82 -2.35
C ASN A 138 14.51 10.98 -3.71
N ASN A 139 13.78 9.96 -4.11
CA ASN A 139 12.95 9.96 -5.31
C ASN A 139 11.52 10.01 -4.81
N GLY A 140 10.81 11.10 -5.12
CA GLY A 140 9.40 11.23 -4.81
C GLY A 140 8.55 10.19 -5.52
N PRO A 141 7.24 10.11 -5.21
CA PRO A 141 6.30 9.30 -5.99
C PRO A 141 6.36 9.66 -7.48
N THR A 142 6.18 8.67 -8.34
CA THR A 142 6.23 8.83 -9.80
C THR A 142 5.03 8.19 -10.46
N CYS A 143 4.49 8.83 -11.50
CA CYS A 143 3.45 8.22 -12.32
C CYS A 143 4.02 7.02 -13.08
N ASN A 144 3.22 5.97 -13.17
CA ASN A 144 3.49 4.77 -13.97
C ASN A 144 2.35 4.55 -14.98
N MET A 145 2.45 3.49 -15.79
CA MET A 145 1.48 3.18 -16.86
C MET A 145 0.63 1.94 -16.53
N GLY A 146 0.57 1.54 -15.25
CA GLY A 146 -0.17 0.36 -14.80
C GLY A 146 0.58 -0.96 -14.99
N GLU A 147 1.88 -0.91 -15.27
CA GLU A 147 2.69 -2.11 -15.47
C GLU A 147 2.81 -2.94 -14.18
N ALA A 148 3.21 -4.20 -14.34
CA ALA A 148 3.39 -5.09 -13.20
C ALA A 148 4.47 -4.57 -12.23
N GLY A 149 4.11 -4.43 -10.95
CA GLY A 149 4.89 -3.76 -9.90
C GLY A 149 4.66 -2.25 -9.77
N GLY A 150 4.02 -1.62 -10.76
CA GLY A 150 3.60 -0.22 -10.69
C GLY A 150 2.59 0.00 -9.57
N GLY A 151 2.75 1.08 -8.79
CA GLY A 151 1.81 1.42 -7.73
C GLY A 151 0.43 1.79 -8.28
N CYS A 152 -0.60 1.44 -7.49
CA CYS A 152 -1.99 1.63 -7.82
C CYS A 152 -2.84 1.82 -6.56
N GLU A 153 -3.98 2.46 -6.69
CA GLU A 153 -5.06 2.56 -5.71
C GLU A 153 -6.29 1.76 -6.16
N SER A 154 -6.40 1.46 -7.46
CA SER A 154 -7.52 0.70 -8.01
C SER A 154 -7.14 -0.18 -9.22
N ASP A 155 -8.01 -1.12 -9.58
CA ASP A 155 -7.78 -2.03 -10.73
C ASP A 155 -7.79 -1.30 -12.07
N GLU A 156 -8.46 -0.15 -12.16
CA GLU A 156 -8.65 0.59 -13.41
C GLU A 156 -7.36 1.18 -13.97
N VAL A 157 -6.35 1.42 -13.13
CA VAL A 157 -5.06 1.93 -13.58
C VAL A 157 -4.10 0.85 -14.07
N CYS A 158 -4.39 -0.42 -13.76
CA CYS A 158 -3.51 -1.54 -14.09
C CYS A 158 -3.68 -1.98 -15.55
N GLU A 159 -2.60 -2.44 -16.17
CA GLU A 159 -2.64 -3.01 -17.52
C GLU A 159 -3.55 -4.26 -17.61
N ASP A 160 -4.06 -4.55 -18.81
CA ASP A 160 -4.96 -5.68 -19.07
C ASP A 160 -4.41 -7.01 -18.49
N GLY A 161 -5.18 -7.61 -17.58
CA GLY A 161 -4.85 -8.90 -16.95
C GLY A 161 -4.03 -8.76 -15.66
N LEU A 162 -3.84 -7.54 -15.16
CA LEU A 162 -3.35 -7.26 -13.82
C LEU A 162 -4.48 -6.75 -12.92
N SER A 163 -4.28 -6.88 -11.62
CA SER A 163 -5.15 -6.37 -10.56
C SER A 163 -4.33 -5.62 -9.54
N CYS A 164 -4.90 -4.57 -8.98
CA CYS A 164 -4.32 -3.80 -7.91
C CYS A 164 -4.47 -4.57 -6.59
N GLY A 165 -3.34 -4.99 -6.01
CA GLY A 165 -3.33 -5.80 -4.81
C GLY A 165 -2.32 -5.29 -3.78
N ASN A 166 -2.61 -5.51 -2.51
CA ASN A 166 -1.67 -5.22 -1.44
C ASN A 166 -0.49 -6.19 -1.50
N VAL A 167 0.70 -5.64 -1.61
CA VAL A 167 1.96 -6.40 -1.63
C VAL A 167 2.66 -6.35 -0.27
N LEU A 168 2.54 -5.21 0.42
CA LEU A 168 3.11 -5.02 1.74
C LEU A 168 2.12 -4.25 2.62
N SER A 169 1.86 -4.79 3.80
CA SER A 169 1.10 -4.12 4.86
C SER A 169 1.98 -4.08 6.11
N LEU A 170 2.37 -2.88 6.52
CA LEU A 170 3.16 -2.65 7.73
C LEU A 170 2.29 -2.01 8.80
N LEU A 171 2.67 -2.22 10.06
CA LEU A 171 2.05 -1.57 11.22
C LEU A 171 0.53 -1.86 11.31
N GLN A 172 0.09 -3.06 10.95
CA GLN A 172 -1.32 -3.46 10.93
C GLN A 172 -2.18 -2.57 9.99
N GLY A 173 -1.71 -2.36 8.75
CA GLY A 173 -2.43 -1.59 7.73
C GLY A 173 -2.25 -0.07 7.81
N LEU A 174 -1.31 0.44 8.63
CA LEU A 174 -1.03 1.87 8.64
C LEU A 174 -0.25 2.31 7.39
N ILE A 175 0.60 1.42 6.86
CA ILE A 175 1.33 1.63 5.61
C ILE A 175 0.98 0.45 4.72
N GLU A 176 0.26 0.74 3.65
CA GLU A 176 -0.15 -0.23 2.64
C GLU A 176 0.49 0.16 1.32
N ILE A 177 1.16 -0.80 0.69
CA ILE A 177 1.72 -0.66 -0.66
C ILE A 177 0.90 -1.56 -1.55
N ASN A 178 0.18 -0.93 -2.46
CA ASN A 178 -0.62 -1.61 -3.45
C ASN A 178 0.07 -1.44 -4.81
N THR A 179 0.15 -2.52 -5.57
CA THR A 179 0.78 -2.53 -6.88
C THR A 179 -0.02 -3.39 -7.84
N CYS A 180 0.09 -3.11 -9.13
CA CYS A 180 -0.46 -3.95 -10.17
C CYS A 180 0.26 -5.30 -10.22
N GLY A 181 -0.47 -6.39 -10.00
CA GLY A 181 0.04 -7.76 -10.00
C GLY A 181 -0.86 -8.71 -10.78
N VAL A 182 -0.46 -9.97 -10.90
CA VAL A 182 -1.23 -10.99 -11.63
C VAL A 182 -2.50 -11.41 -10.86
N CYS A 183 -2.55 -11.09 -9.56
CA CYS A 183 -3.67 -11.38 -8.68
C CYS A 183 -3.76 -10.31 -7.58
N ALA A 184 -4.96 -10.05 -7.07
CA ALA A 184 -5.15 -9.32 -5.82
C ALA A 184 -5.45 -10.29 -4.68
N THR A 185 -6.08 -11.43 -4.98
CA THR A 185 -6.51 -12.45 -4.04
C THR A 185 -6.32 -13.86 -4.61
N ASP A 186 -6.45 -14.88 -3.77
CA ASP A 186 -6.41 -16.29 -4.21
C ASP A 186 -7.50 -16.64 -5.23
N ASP A 187 -8.63 -15.93 -5.22
CA ASP A 187 -9.73 -16.20 -6.15
C ASP A 187 -9.35 -15.85 -7.60
N ASP A 188 -8.34 -15.00 -7.79
CA ASP A 188 -7.78 -14.65 -9.11
C ASP A 188 -6.84 -15.76 -9.64
N CYS A 189 -6.38 -16.63 -8.73
CA CYS A 189 -5.45 -17.70 -9.01
C CYS A 189 -6.22 -19.02 -9.15
N ASN A 190 -6.15 -19.67 -10.33
CA ASN A 190 -6.92 -20.88 -10.65
C ASN A 190 -6.49 -22.13 -9.83
N GLY A 191 -6.76 -22.13 -8.51
CA GLY A 191 -6.27 -23.13 -7.55
C GLY A 191 -4.81 -22.93 -7.12
N GLN A 192 -4.25 -21.75 -7.39
CA GLN A 192 -2.92 -21.32 -6.94
C GLN A 192 -3.06 -20.30 -5.80
N ILE A 193 -1.96 -19.98 -5.14
CA ILE A 193 -1.91 -18.98 -4.06
C ILE A 193 -1.48 -17.64 -4.64
N CYS A 194 -2.21 -16.58 -4.32
CA CYS A 194 -1.76 -15.22 -4.58
C CYS A 194 -0.78 -14.80 -3.47
N ALA A 195 0.49 -14.63 -3.82
CA ALA A 195 1.52 -14.25 -2.87
C ALA A 195 2.33 -13.03 -3.33
N PRO A 196 2.78 -12.18 -2.39
CA PRO A 196 3.62 -11.04 -2.68
C PRO A 196 5.05 -11.48 -2.98
N ILE A 197 5.61 -10.99 -4.08
CA ILE A 197 7.02 -11.14 -4.44
C ILE A 197 7.67 -9.76 -4.36
N VAL A 198 8.33 -9.51 -3.23
CA VAL A 198 8.91 -8.20 -2.90
C VAL A 198 10.41 -8.20 -3.15
N VAL A 199 10.89 -7.16 -3.82
CA VAL A 199 12.31 -6.85 -3.98
C VAL A 199 12.63 -5.63 -3.12
N VAL A 200 13.03 -5.91 -1.88
CA VAL A 200 13.27 -4.88 -0.85
C VAL A 200 14.31 -3.85 -1.25
N GLU A 201 15.35 -4.28 -1.99
CA GLU A 201 16.40 -3.38 -2.49
C GLU A 201 15.84 -2.17 -3.24
N ASN A 202 14.74 -2.37 -3.96
CA ASN A 202 14.07 -1.33 -4.74
C ASN A 202 12.78 -0.84 -4.08
N PHE A 203 12.37 -1.42 -2.95
CA PHE A 203 11.05 -1.22 -2.35
C PHE A 203 9.91 -1.45 -3.36
N ASP A 204 10.11 -2.46 -4.20
CA ASP A 204 9.26 -2.84 -5.30
C ASP A 204 8.67 -4.23 -5.04
N GLY A 205 7.57 -4.57 -5.67
CA GLY A 205 7.00 -5.89 -5.57
C GLY A 205 5.68 -6.01 -6.31
N GLN A 206 5.24 -7.24 -6.49
CA GLN A 206 3.96 -7.54 -7.13
C GLN A 206 3.40 -8.84 -6.59
N ASN A 207 2.09 -8.97 -6.63
CA ASN A 207 1.42 -10.23 -6.33
C ASN A 207 1.46 -11.16 -7.54
N MET A 208 1.83 -12.42 -7.33
CA MET A 208 1.86 -13.45 -8.36
C MET A 208 1.13 -14.71 -7.90
N CYS A 209 0.47 -15.38 -8.84
CA CYS A 209 -0.08 -16.72 -8.62
C CYS A 209 1.05 -17.75 -8.60
N ILE A 210 1.24 -18.40 -7.45
CA ILE A 210 2.28 -19.38 -7.22
C ILE A 210 1.70 -20.71 -6.76
N ASP A 211 2.48 -21.78 -6.92
CA ASP A 211 2.10 -23.09 -6.39
C ASP A 211 2.30 -23.14 -4.86
N GLU A 212 1.57 -24.02 -4.19
CA GLU A 212 1.81 -24.29 -2.76
C GLU A 212 3.26 -24.73 -2.51
N ASN A 213 3.85 -24.27 -1.40
CA ASN A 213 5.20 -24.57 -0.96
C ASN A 213 6.29 -24.18 -1.97
N SER A 214 6.13 -23.04 -2.64
CA SER A 214 7.05 -22.58 -3.69
C SER A 214 7.80 -21.29 -3.35
N LEU A 215 7.41 -20.56 -2.31
CA LEU A 215 8.19 -19.43 -1.83
C LEU A 215 9.43 -19.94 -1.08
N PRO A 216 10.64 -19.58 -1.55
CA PRO A 216 11.86 -19.99 -0.89
C PRO A 216 12.02 -19.28 0.46
N GLN A 217 12.92 -19.83 1.29
CA GLN A 217 13.45 -19.18 2.48
C GLN A 217 13.77 -17.69 2.23
N ASP A 218 13.49 -16.84 3.21
CA ASP A 218 13.71 -15.39 3.20
C ASP A 218 12.77 -14.60 2.27
N SER A 219 11.77 -15.23 1.67
CA SER A 219 10.72 -14.54 0.90
C SER A 219 9.65 -13.95 1.80
N PHE A 220 9.02 -12.85 1.38
CA PHE A 220 7.83 -12.33 2.06
C PHE A 220 6.66 -13.29 1.96
N CYS A 221 5.85 -13.36 3.01
CA CYS A 221 4.65 -14.18 3.03
C CYS A 221 3.53 -13.47 3.80
N ASN A 222 2.29 -13.80 3.45
CA ASN A 222 1.12 -13.19 4.08
C ASN A 222 0.82 -13.86 5.44
N LEU A 223 1.07 -13.14 6.53
CA LEU A 223 0.82 -13.60 7.90
C LEU A 223 -0.65 -13.87 8.22
N GLU A 224 -1.57 -13.09 7.64
CA GLU A 224 -3.01 -13.15 7.96
C GLU A 224 -3.78 -14.11 7.03
N GLY A 225 -3.09 -14.67 6.03
CA GLY A 225 -3.70 -15.50 5.00
C GLY A 225 -3.04 -16.86 4.85
N ASN A 226 -2.71 -17.18 3.60
CA ASN A 226 -2.18 -18.46 3.17
C ASN A 226 -0.64 -18.53 3.17
N GLY A 227 0.05 -17.64 3.90
CA GLY A 227 1.51 -17.56 3.89
C GLY A 227 2.19 -18.88 4.22
N ASP A 228 1.67 -19.63 5.20
CA ASP A 228 2.18 -20.97 5.55
C ASP A 228 2.07 -21.97 4.40
N MET A 229 1.02 -21.87 3.57
CA MET A 229 0.85 -22.74 2.41
C MET A 229 1.73 -22.30 1.23
N ALA A 230 2.10 -21.03 1.18
CA ALA A 230 2.95 -20.47 0.14
C ALA A 230 4.43 -20.81 0.35
N CYS A 231 4.90 -20.75 1.61
CA CYS A 231 6.28 -21.02 2.00
C CYS A 231 6.68 -22.49 1.83
N GLU A 232 7.92 -22.75 1.42
CA GLU A 232 8.52 -24.10 1.44
C GLU A 232 8.45 -24.78 2.82
N ASN A 233 8.40 -23.97 3.89
CA ASN A 233 8.32 -24.40 5.28
C ASN A 233 7.17 -23.70 6.01
N VAL A 234 7.44 -22.59 6.72
CA VAL A 234 6.43 -21.87 7.50
C VAL A 234 6.59 -20.36 7.32
N CYS A 235 5.48 -19.62 7.37
CA CYS A 235 5.51 -18.17 7.39
C CYS A 235 5.75 -17.71 8.83
N SER A 236 6.94 -17.18 9.07
CA SER A 236 7.38 -16.72 10.39
C SER A 236 7.22 -15.22 10.53
N VAL A 237 6.86 -14.78 11.74
CA VAL A 237 6.75 -13.35 12.07
C VAL A 237 8.14 -12.78 12.31
N ILE A 238 8.47 -11.71 11.62
CA ILE A 238 9.63 -10.87 11.86
C ILE A 238 9.17 -9.55 12.46
N ASP A 239 9.72 -9.23 13.63
CA ASP A 239 9.51 -7.96 14.31
C ASP A 239 10.57 -6.94 13.87
N ILE A 240 10.15 -5.91 13.14
CA ILE A 240 10.99 -4.80 12.71
C ILE A 240 11.11 -3.82 13.88
N MET A 241 12.02 -4.15 14.81
CA MET A 241 12.39 -3.30 15.96
C MET A 241 11.22 -2.86 16.87
N GLY A 242 10.15 -3.65 16.98
CA GLY A 242 8.95 -3.33 17.74
C GLY A 242 8.06 -2.29 17.08
N LEU A 243 8.32 -1.95 15.82
CA LEU A 243 7.51 -1.02 15.04
C LEU A 243 6.46 -1.80 14.27
N ALA A 244 6.87 -2.70 13.39
CA ALA A 244 6.01 -3.45 12.47
C ALA A 244 6.30 -4.94 12.55
N GLU A 245 5.29 -5.76 12.27
CA GLU A 245 5.42 -7.19 12.07
C GLU A 245 5.22 -7.50 10.58
N VAL A 246 6.13 -8.29 10.00
CA VAL A 246 6.04 -8.78 8.62
C VAL A 246 6.22 -10.29 8.57
N GLY A 247 5.65 -10.93 7.56
CA GLY A 247 5.84 -12.36 7.33
C GLY A 247 7.05 -12.63 6.46
N ALA A 248 7.89 -13.58 6.89
CA ALA A 248 8.95 -14.15 6.08
C ALA A 248 8.95 -15.67 6.14
N CYS A 249 9.13 -16.31 4.98
CA CYS A 249 9.31 -17.75 4.90
C CYS A 249 10.58 -18.15 5.64
N GLY A 250 10.39 -19.00 6.66
CA GLY A 250 11.43 -19.47 7.57
C GLY A 250 11.31 -20.96 7.84
N GLU A 251 12.31 -21.53 8.49
CA GLU A 251 12.33 -22.95 8.85
C GLU A 251 11.46 -23.27 10.07
N CYS A 252 11.13 -22.27 10.90
CA CYS A 252 10.46 -22.50 12.18
C CYS A 252 9.71 -21.28 12.76
N ASN A 253 8.67 -21.52 13.55
CA ASN A 253 8.03 -20.53 14.41
C ASN A 253 8.38 -20.72 15.89
N SER A 254 8.89 -21.90 16.24
CA SER A 254 9.19 -22.26 17.63
C SER A 254 10.30 -23.31 17.73
N ASP A 255 10.93 -23.41 18.91
CA ASP A 255 11.97 -24.42 19.18
C ASP A 255 11.48 -25.87 18.98
N GLU A 256 10.17 -26.11 19.08
CA GLU A 256 9.57 -27.44 18.93
C GLU A 256 9.73 -27.99 17.51
N GLU A 257 9.88 -27.10 16.52
CA GLU A 257 10.04 -27.43 15.11
C GLU A 257 11.50 -27.77 14.75
N CYS A 258 12.46 -27.44 15.62
CA CYS A 258 13.89 -27.54 15.32
C CYS A 258 14.59 -28.86 15.72
N ASN A 259 13.86 -29.97 15.84
CA ASN A 259 14.42 -31.32 16.10
C ASN A 259 15.47 -31.40 17.24
N GLY A 260 15.31 -30.57 18.28
CA GLY A 260 16.23 -30.49 19.42
C GLY A 260 17.22 -29.33 19.40
N GLY A 261 17.19 -28.49 18.36
CA GLY A 261 17.80 -27.16 18.31
C GLY A 261 16.88 -26.07 18.87
N THR A 262 17.27 -24.81 18.63
CA THR A 262 16.47 -23.62 18.93
C THR A 262 16.09 -22.91 17.63
N CYS A 263 14.89 -22.35 17.58
CA CYS A 263 14.45 -21.51 16.48
C CYS A 263 15.05 -20.11 16.68
N GLN A 264 15.94 -19.73 15.77
CA GLN A 264 16.40 -18.35 15.68
C GLN A 264 15.40 -17.59 14.83
N PHE A 265 14.71 -16.61 15.42
CA PHE A 265 13.78 -15.74 14.70
C PHE A 265 14.49 -14.99 13.56
N GLY A 266 13.71 -14.72 12.51
CA GLY A 266 14.16 -13.91 11.40
C GLY A 266 14.44 -12.46 11.81
N ASP A 267 15.09 -11.73 10.92
CA ASP A 267 15.45 -10.33 11.09
C ASP A 267 15.24 -9.57 9.78
N PHE A 268 15.01 -8.26 9.89
CA PHE A 268 14.96 -7.35 8.75
C PHE A 268 16.03 -6.29 8.92
N ASP A 269 17.09 -6.39 8.12
CA ASP A 269 18.18 -5.42 8.13
C ASP A 269 17.75 -4.16 7.38
N LEU A 270 17.44 -3.10 8.12
CA LEU A 270 17.06 -1.79 7.58
C LEU A 270 18.21 -1.05 6.88
N GLU A 271 19.47 -1.40 7.16
CA GLU A 271 20.62 -0.78 6.47
C GLU A 271 20.82 -1.38 5.09
N THR A 272 20.58 -2.68 4.93
CA THR A 272 20.76 -3.39 3.66
C THR A 272 19.46 -3.71 2.93
N GLY A 273 18.30 -3.49 3.56
CA GLY A 273 17.02 -3.91 3.03
C GLY A 273 16.95 -5.43 2.86
N THR A 274 17.52 -6.20 3.77
CA THR A 274 17.55 -7.67 3.63
C THR A 274 16.58 -8.32 4.61
N LEU A 275 15.65 -9.10 4.08
CA LEU A 275 14.80 -10.00 4.85
C LEU A 275 15.55 -11.30 5.10
N SER A 276 15.54 -11.80 6.33
CA SER A 276 16.04 -13.14 6.66
C SER A 276 14.98 -13.83 7.50
N GLY A 277 14.40 -14.91 6.99
CA GLY A 277 13.44 -15.74 7.70
C GLY A 277 14.08 -16.47 8.89
N SER A 278 13.24 -17.08 9.72
CA SER A 278 13.71 -17.88 10.84
C SER A 278 14.51 -19.11 10.38
N VAL A 279 15.45 -19.56 11.22
CA VAL A 279 16.31 -20.73 10.95
C VAL A 279 16.49 -21.59 12.20
N CYS A 280 16.56 -22.90 12.02
CA CYS A 280 16.83 -23.83 13.11
C CYS A 280 18.33 -23.95 13.38
N VAL A 281 18.77 -23.57 14.58
CA VAL A 281 20.17 -23.69 15.01
C VAL A 281 20.34 -24.79 16.05
N ASN A 282 21.38 -25.62 15.89
CA ASN A 282 21.70 -26.74 16.78
C ASN A 282 22.92 -26.47 17.66
#